data_AF-A0A969DC95-F1
#
_entry.id   AF-A0A969DC95-F1
#
_cell.length_a   1.000
_cell.length_b   1.000
_cell.length_c   1.000
_cell.angle_alpha   90.00
_cell.angle_beta   90.00
_cell.angle_gamma   90.00
#
_symmetry.space_group_name_H-M   'P 1'
#
loop_
_entity.id
_entity.type
_entity.pdbx_description
1 polymer ?
#
loop_
_entity_poly.entity_id
_entity_poly.type
_entity_poly.pdbx_seq_one_letter_code
_entity_poly.pdbx_strand_id
1 'polypeptide(L)'
;MTKSIPNAGNLSKTEELLQNIRQTPLFRQLIPQEAGIGLPIPLRKQGKVYAILPCFGFTPSNEKGKTAIFPPFAIITIDWQKQIPVEYVNLRFRYPETEFKWDTQIGIFPHPLVAEMTIGEYKEKRRELLAMYDEMFEKLESNTSFTSEWINKFSELLNILIEPSLIPYYRVFGGKFCERFLAKS
;
A
#
# COMPACT_ATOMS: atom_id res chain seq x y z
N MET A 1 -5.44 -19.67 -35.45
CA MET A 1 -4.14 -19.55 -34.76
C MET A 1 -4.32 -18.63 -33.56
N THR A 2 -4.69 -19.21 -32.43
CA THR A 2 -4.83 -18.52 -31.15
C THR A 2 -3.43 -18.33 -30.58
N LYS A 3 -2.92 -17.10 -30.58
CA LYS A 3 -1.66 -16.79 -29.90
C LYS A 3 -1.89 -16.99 -28.40
N SER A 4 -1.24 -18.00 -27.83
CA SER A 4 -1.19 -18.18 -26.38
C SER A 4 -0.46 -16.97 -25.80
N ILE A 5 -1.17 -16.20 -24.98
CA ILE A 5 -0.56 -15.17 -24.15
C ILE A 5 0.40 -15.89 -23.20
N PRO A 6 1.68 -15.48 -23.10
CA PRO A 6 2.64 -16.13 -22.20
C PRO A 6 2.11 -16.08 -20.76
N ASN A 7 2.26 -17.20 -20.04
CA ASN A 7 1.86 -17.40 -18.65
C ASN A 7 2.12 -16.13 -17.82
N ALA A 8 1.05 -15.52 -17.31
CA ALA A 8 1.16 -14.61 -16.18
C ALA A 8 1.78 -15.42 -15.04
N GLY A 9 3.01 -15.07 -14.63
CA GLY A 9 3.57 -15.63 -13.41
C GLY A 9 2.57 -15.43 -12.28
N ASN A 10 2.33 -16.47 -11.47
CA ASN A 10 1.39 -16.39 -10.35
C ASN A 10 1.66 -15.12 -9.55
N LEU A 11 0.63 -14.29 -9.39
CA LEU A 11 0.73 -13.08 -8.58
C LEU A 11 1.06 -13.48 -7.14
N SER A 12 1.80 -12.61 -6.44
CA SER A 12 1.96 -12.77 -4.99
C SER A 12 0.59 -12.64 -4.31
N LYS A 13 0.39 -13.28 -3.16
CA LYS A 13 -0.85 -13.24 -2.40
C LYS A 13 -1.23 -11.81 -2.03
N THR A 14 -0.25 -10.98 -1.67
CA THR A 14 -0.45 -9.56 -1.39
C THR A 14 -0.79 -8.76 -2.66
N GLU A 15 -0.24 -9.12 -3.82
CA GLU A 15 -0.65 -8.49 -5.09
C GLU A 15 -2.09 -8.84 -5.47
N GLU A 16 -2.49 -10.11 -5.33
CA GLU A 16 -3.87 -10.54 -5.49
C GLU A 16 -4.81 -9.81 -4.54
N LEU A 17 -4.43 -9.63 -3.28
CA LEU A 17 -5.18 -8.85 -2.30
C LEU A 17 -5.50 -7.44 -2.83
N LEU A 18 -4.47 -6.72 -3.28
CA LEU A 18 -4.61 -5.33 -3.71
C LEU A 18 -5.42 -5.21 -5.02
N GLN A 19 -5.40 -6.23 -5.88
CA GLN A 19 -6.24 -6.26 -7.07
C GLN A 19 -7.70 -6.60 -6.75
N ASN A 20 -7.93 -7.52 -5.81
CA ASN A 20 -9.26 -8.08 -5.54
C ASN A 20 -10.04 -7.30 -4.48
N ILE A 21 -9.39 -6.51 -3.62
CA ILE A 21 -10.07 -5.75 -2.56
C ILE A 21 -11.17 -4.83 -3.12
N ARG A 22 -10.95 -4.24 -4.31
CA ARG A 22 -11.93 -3.40 -5.01
C ARG A 22 -13.22 -4.13 -5.41
N GLN A 23 -13.15 -5.45 -5.53
CA GLN A 23 -14.28 -6.29 -5.91
C GLN A 23 -15.12 -6.70 -4.71
N THR A 24 -14.63 -6.50 -3.50
CA THR A 24 -15.36 -6.86 -2.28
C THR A 24 -16.59 -5.97 -2.09
N PRO A 25 -17.68 -6.51 -1.50
CA PRO A 25 -18.86 -5.72 -1.18
C PRO A 25 -18.53 -4.51 -0.30
N LEU A 26 -17.66 -4.68 0.70
CA LEU A 26 -17.23 -3.61 1.60
C LEU A 26 -16.61 -2.43 0.83
N PHE A 27 -15.66 -2.71 -0.07
CA PHE A 27 -15.01 -1.64 -0.83
C PHE A 27 -16.01 -0.92 -1.74
N ARG A 28 -16.87 -1.67 -2.44
CA ARG A 28 -17.88 -1.09 -3.35
C ARG A 28 -18.94 -0.26 -2.63
N GLN A 29 -19.22 -0.56 -1.37
CA GLN A 29 -20.20 0.17 -0.56
C GLN A 29 -19.62 1.40 0.14
N LEU A 30 -18.35 1.35 0.57
CA LEU A 30 -17.78 2.34 1.50
C LEU A 30 -16.63 3.17 0.92
N ILE A 31 -16.05 2.77 -0.21
CA ILE A 31 -14.87 3.42 -0.81
C ILE A 31 -15.19 3.88 -2.24
N PRO A 32 -14.89 5.15 -2.60
CA PRO A 32 -14.93 5.62 -3.98
C PRO A 32 -14.06 4.74 -4.89
N GLN A 33 -14.59 4.36 -6.07
CA GLN A 33 -13.91 3.40 -6.96
C GLN A 33 -12.62 3.95 -7.57
N GLU A 34 -12.48 5.26 -7.64
CA GLU A 34 -11.32 5.99 -8.09
C GLU A 34 -10.21 6.09 -7.04
N ALA A 35 -10.49 5.74 -5.78
CA ALA A 35 -9.52 5.88 -4.68
C ALA A 35 -8.23 5.11 -4.94
N GLY A 36 -7.10 5.71 -4.56
CA GLY A 36 -5.82 5.02 -4.46
C GLY A 36 -5.82 4.06 -3.27
N ILE A 37 -5.10 2.94 -3.41
CA ILE A 37 -4.86 1.98 -2.32
C ILE A 37 -3.37 1.98 -2.05
N GLY A 38 -3.00 2.27 -0.81
CA GLY A 38 -1.62 2.32 -0.35
C GLY A 38 -0.96 0.94 -0.31
N LEU A 39 0.37 0.96 -0.17
CA LEU A 39 1.13 -0.21 0.22
C LEU A 39 0.65 -0.71 1.60
N PRO A 40 0.62 -2.03 1.82
CA PRO A 40 0.16 -2.60 3.08
C PRO A 40 1.02 -2.14 4.27
N ILE A 41 0.37 -1.87 5.40
CA ILE A 41 1.04 -1.67 6.68
C ILE A 41 0.82 -2.95 7.51
N PRO A 42 1.87 -3.72 7.81
CA PRO A 42 1.76 -4.95 8.59
C PRO A 42 1.38 -4.67 10.03
N LEU A 43 0.43 -5.44 10.54
CA LEU A 43 0.02 -5.42 11.94
C LEU A 43 -0.04 -6.87 12.46
N ARG A 44 0.61 -7.13 13.59
CA ARG A 44 0.43 -8.38 14.34
C ARG A 44 -0.37 -8.11 15.60
N LYS A 45 -1.49 -8.81 15.77
CA LYS A 45 -2.40 -8.65 16.92
C LYS A 45 -2.98 -10.00 17.33
N GLN A 46 -2.85 -10.36 18.60
CA GLN A 46 -3.37 -11.62 19.17
C GLN A 46 -2.95 -12.87 18.37
N GLY A 47 -1.65 -12.95 18.01
CA GLY A 47 -1.10 -14.08 17.26
C GLY A 47 -1.44 -14.10 15.77
N LYS A 48 -2.31 -13.21 15.29
CA LYS A 48 -2.68 -13.10 13.87
C LYS A 48 -1.98 -11.94 13.19
N VAL A 49 -1.86 -12.06 11.88
CA VAL A 49 -1.22 -11.06 11.01
C VAL A 49 -2.28 -10.42 10.11
N TYR A 50 -2.21 -9.11 10.03
CA TYR A 50 -3.13 -8.27 9.30
C TYR A 50 -2.39 -7.31 8.38
N ALA A 51 -3.04 -6.95 7.29
CA ALA A 51 -2.62 -5.89 6.39
C ALA A 51 -3.58 -4.71 6.55
N ILE A 52 -3.07 -3.56 7.01
CA ILE A 52 -3.82 -2.30 6.99
C ILE A 52 -3.58 -1.64 5.63
N LEU A 53 -4.65 -1.34 4.92
CA LEU A 53 -4.63 -0.74 3.58
C LEU A 53 -5.16 0.70 3.66
N PRO A 54 -4.29 1.72 3.57
CA PRO A 54 -4.73 3.11 3.46
C PRO A 54 -5.44 3.36 2.13
N CYS A 55 -6.61 3.99 2.17
CA CYS A 55 -7.34 4.45 0.98
C CYS A 55 -7.26 5.97 0.91
N PHE A 56 -6.84 6.51 -0.24
CA PHE A 56 -6.56 7.94 -0.41
C PHE A 56 -7.12 8.48 -1.72
N GLY A 57 -7.35 9.80 -1.77
CA GLY A 57 -7.86 10.46 -2.98
C GLY A 57 -6.78 10.57 -4.05
N PHE A 58 -7.16 10.33 -5.31
CA PHE A 58 -6.29 10.33 -6.47
C PHE A 58 -7.06 10.94 -7.65
N THR A 59 -6.65 12.10 -8.16
CA THR A 59 -7.36 12.79 -9.26
C THR A 59 -6.38 13.32 -10.30
N PRO A 60 -6.68 13.21 -11.61
CA PRO A 60 -5.85 13.82 -12.65
C PRO A 60 -5.52 15.27 -12.32
N SER A 61 -4.25 15.65 -12.41
CA SER A 61 -3.83 17.04 -12.18
C SER A 61 -3.98 17.86 -13.47
N ASN A 62 -3.80 19.18 -13.36
CA ASN A 62 -3.76 20.07 -14.53
C ASN A 62 -2.53 19.83 -15.43
N GLU A 63 -1.52 19.12 -14.93
CA GLU A 63 -0.32 18.75 -15.68
C GLU A 63 -0.50 17.36 -16.32
N LYS A 64 -0.28 17.28 -17.64
CA LYS A 64 -0.44 16.03 -18.40
C LYS A 64 0.46 14.93 -17.83
N GLY A 65 -0.14 13.77 -17.56
CA GLY A 65 0.58 12.60 -17.04
C GLY A 65 0.86 12.65 -15.53
N LYS A 66 0.43 13.70 -14.84
CA LYS A 66 0.56 13.84 -13.38
C LYS A 66 -0.78 13.71 -12.69
N THR A 67 -0.77 13.16 -11.49
CA THR A 67 -1.94 12.95 -10.65
C THR A 67 -1.75 13.60 -9.29
N ALA A 68 -2.72 14.39 -8.86
CA ALA A 68 -2.77 14.94 -7.51
C ALA A 68 -3.10 13.84 -6.48
N ILE A 69 -2.36 13.85 -5.38
CA ILE A 69 -2.53 12.96 -4.23
C ILE A 69 -3.17 13.73 -3.09
N PHE A 70 -4.16 13.12 -2.45
CA PHE A 70 -4.85 13.65 -1.28
C PHE A 70 -4.63 12.75 -0.05
N PRO A 71 -4.87 13.25 1.17
CA PRO A 71 -4.74 12.47 2.38
C PRO A 71 -5.53 11.16 2.35
N PRO A 72 -5.03 10.08 3.00
CA PRO A 72 -5.84 8.90 3.26
C PRO A 72 -7.12 9.27 4.00
N PHE A 73 -8.28 8.90 3.48
CA PHE A 73 -9.59 9.19 4.10
C PHE A 73 -10.18 7.97 4.81
N ALA A 74 -9.65 6.78 4.53
CA ALA A 74 -10.07 5.54 5.18
C ALA A 74 -8.90 4.56 5.31
N ILE A 75 -9.05 3.59 6.21
CA ILE A 75 -8.22 2.39 6.27
C ILE A 75 -9.12 1.15 6.25
N ILE A 76 -8.65 0.08 5.60
CA ILE A 76 -9.25 -1.25 5.66
C ILE A 76 -8.23 -2.20 6.27
N THR A 77 -8.59 -2.89 7.34
CA THR A 77 -7.75 -3.95 7.92
C THR A 77 -8.19 -5.30 7.39
N ILE A 78 -7.25 -6.07 6.86
CA ILE A 78 -7.46 -7.40 6.26
C ILE A 78 -6.80 -8.46 7.13
N ASP A 79 -7.49 -9.56 7.43
CA ASP A 79 -6.84 -10.79 7.89
C ASP A 79 -6.03 -11.35 6.72
N TRP A 80 -4.70 -11.24 6.79
CA TRP A 80 -3.85 -11.57 5.65
C TRP A 80 -3.89 -13.06 5.30
N GLN A 81 -4.09 -13.94 6.29
CA GLN A 81 -4.17 -15.36 6.00
C GLN A 81 -5.43 -15.68 5.20
N LYS A 82 -6.57 -15.15 5.65
CA LYS A 82 -7.90 -15.44 5.09
C LYS A 82 -8.31 -14.52 3.93
N GLN A 83 -7.57 -13.43 3.71
CA GLN A 83 -7.85 -12.45 2.66
C GLN A 83 -9.23 -11.80 2.78
N ILE A 84 -9.71 -11.62 4.03
CA ILE A 84 -11.01 -11.01 4.32
C ILE A 84 -10.84 -9.70 5.09
N PRO A 85 -11.63 -8.65 4.76
CA PRO A 85 -11.71 -7.46 5.61
C PRO A 85 -12.26 -7.80 6.99
N VAL A 86 -11.60 -7.29 8.02
CA VAL A 86 -12.01 -7.43 9.43
C VAL A 86 -12.33 -6.08 10.09
N GLU A 87 -11.94 -4.97 9.48
CA GLU A 87 -12.22 -3.63 9.97
C GLU A 87 -12.22 -2.63 8.81
N TYR A 88 -13.10 -1.64 8.92
CA TYR A 88 -13.07 -0.41 8.12
C TYR A 88 -13.13 0.77 9.07
N VAL A 89 -12.26 1.75 8.86
CA VAL A 89 -12.30 3.02 9.59
C VAL A 89 -12.35 4.16 8.59
N ASN A 90 -13.41 4.95 8.66
CA ASN A 90 -13.47 6.25 8.02
C ASN A 90 -12.67 7.25 8.89
N LEU A 91 -11.53 7.72 8.41
CA LEU A 91 -10.62 8.56 9.18
C LEU A 91 -11.19 9.96 9.43
N ARG A 92 -11.95 10.51 8.47
CA ARG A 92 -12.64 11.79 8.62
C ARG A 92 -13.69 11.74 9.72
N PHE A 93 -14.43 10.63 9.81
CA PHE A 93 -15.43 10.42 10.85
C PHE A 93 -14.78 10.11 12.21
N ARG A 94 -13.75 9.26 12.23
CA ARG A 94 -13.09 8.84 13.47
C ARG A 94 -12.29 9.95 14.11
N TYR A 95 -11.70 10.83 13.31
CA TYR A 95 -10.83 11.91 13.75
C TYR A 95 -11.20 13.23 13.04
N PRO A 96 -12.36 13.83 13.35
CA PRO A 96 -12.84 15.03 12.67
C PRO A 96 -11.99 16.26 12.98
N GLU A 97 -11.38 16.33 14.16
CA GLU A 97 -10.60 17.48 14.66
C GLU A 97 -9.10 17.36 14.41
N THR A 98 -8.68 16.58 13.40
CA THR A 98 -7.24 16.48 13.07
C THR A 98 -6.73 17.70 12.34
N GLU A 99 -5.43 17.95 12.45
CA GLU A 99 -4.72 18.93 11.62
C GLU A 99 -4.66 18.53 10.13
N PHE A 100 -5.10 17.31 9.78
CA PHE A 100 -5.12 16.85 8.40
C PHE A 100 -6.19 17.59 7.60
N LYS A 101 -5.74 18.37 6.63
CA LYS A 101 -6.62 19.02 5.65
C LYS A 101 -7.04 18.01 4.58
N TRP A 102 -8.13 17.29 4.83
CA TRP A 102 -8.58 16.15 4.02
C TRP A 102 -8.80 16.42 2.52
N ASP A 103 -9.11 17.66 2.16
CA ASP A 103 -9.42 18.07 0.78
C ASP A 103 -8.28 18.89 0.15
N THR A 104 -7.11 18.95 0.80
CA THR A 104 -5.92 19.62 0.26
C THR A 104 -5.01 18.61 -0.42
N GLN A 105 -4.53 18.95 -1.61
CA GLN A 105 -3.50 18.19 -2.29
C GLN A 105 -2.22 18.14 -1.44
N ILE A 106 -1.69 16.94 -1.21
CA ILE A 106 -0.48 16.70 -0.41
C ILE A 106 0.72 16.26 -1.25
N GLY A 107 0.49 15.83 -2.49
CA GLY A 107 1.56 15.37 -3.37
C GLY A 107 1.13 15.27 -4.83
N ILE A 108 2.09 14.88 -5.67
CA ILE A 108 1.89 14.64 -7.10
C ILE A 108 2.63 13.36 -7.49
N PHE A 109 1.90 12.44 -8.11
CA PHE A 109 2.46 11.24 -8.71
C PHE A 109 2.62 11.44 -10.24
N PRO A 110 3.69 10.92 -10.87
CA PRO A 110 4.82 10.22 -10.25
C PRO A 110 5.76 11.18 -9.50
N HIS A 111 6.28 10.75 -8.35
CA HIS A 111 7.32 11.46 -7.62
C HIS A 111 8.71 11.22 -8.27
N PRO A 112 9.75 12.03 -7.98
CA PRO A 112 10.99 12.03 -8.75
C PRO A 112 11.69 10.68 -8.90
N LEU A 113 11.67 9.82 -7.88
CA LEU A 113 12.34 8.51 -7.93
C LEU A 113 11.70 7.54 -8.94
N VAL A 114 10.41 7.69 -9.24
CA VAL A 114 9.69 6.82 -10.19
C VAL A 114 9.30 7.53 -11.47
N ALA A 115 9.48 8.85 -11.56
CA ALA A 115 9.11 9.65 -12.73
C ALA A 115 9.90 9.27 -13.99
N GLU A 116 11.16 8.87 -13.82
CA GLU A 116 12.04 8.44 -14.92
C GLU A 116 11.94 6.95 -15.23
N MET A 117 11.15 6.18 -14.46
CA MET A 117 10.97 4.75 -14.71
C MET A 117 9.98 4.52 -15.85
N THR A 118 10.26 3.50 -16.65
CA THR A 118 9.24 2.95 -17.54
C THR A 118 8.13 2.29 -16.71
N ILE A 119 6.92 2.20 -17.29
CA ILE A 119 5.80 1.48 -16.68
C ILE A 119 6.18 0.02 -16.36
N GLY A 120 7.01 -0.60 -17.20
CA GLY A 120 7.50 -1.97 -17.00
C GLY A 120 8.38 -2.09 -15.75
N GLU A 121 9.38 -1.23 -15.62
CA GLU A 121 10.28 -1.22 -14.45
C GLU A 121 9.53 -0.95 -13.15
N TYR A 122 8.62 0.02 -13.15
CA TYR A 122 7.77 0.30 -12.00
C TYR A 122 6.95 -0.93 -11.59
N LYS A 123 6.34 -1.62 -12.56
CA LYS A 123 5.54 -2.83 -12.30
C LYS A 123 6.37 -3.99 -11.77
N GLU A 124 7.57 -4.22 -12.30
CA GLU A 124 8.45 -5.29 -11.81
C GLU A 124 8.93 -5.01 -10.39
N LYS A 125 9.40 -3.79 -10.09
CA LYS A 125 9.78 -3.39 -8.72
C LYS A 125 8.60 -3.52 -7.75
N ARG A 126 7.42 -3.11 -8.18
CA ARG A 126 6.20 -3.23 -7.37
C ARG A 126 5.85 -4.70 -7.12
N ARG A 127 5.91 -5.56 -8.13
CA ARG A 127 5.70 -7.00 -7.97
C ARG A 127 6.69 -7.61 -6.99
N GLU A 128 7.97 -7.26 -7.12
CA GLU A 128 9.02 -7.71 -6.21
C GLU A 128 8.75 -7.29 -4.77
N LEU A 129 8.41 -6.02 -4.54
CA LEU A 129 8.06 -5.52 -3.21
C LEU A 129 6.85 -6.28 -2.63
N LEU A 130 5.81 -6.55 -3.43
CA LEU A 130 4.61 -7.26 -2.96
C LEU A 130 4.87 -8.74 -2.66
N ALA A 131 5.77 -9.40 -3.40
CA ALA A 131 6.24 -10.73 -3.05
C ALA A 131 7.03 -10.72 -1.72
N MET A 132 7.83 -9.68 -1.47
CA MET A 132 8.50 -9.54 -0.17
C MET A 132 7.50 -9.25 0.97
N TYR A 133 6.37 -8.60 0.71
CA TYR A 133 5.31 -8.49 1.71
C TYR A 133 4.76 -9.86 2.11
N ASP A 134 4.59 -10.81 1.18
CA ASP A 134 4.16 -12.18 1.52
C ASP A 134 5.13 -12.82 2.50
N GLU A 135 6.43 -12.80 2.20
CA GLU A 135 7.46 -13.31 3.11
C GLU A 135 7.44 -12.59 4.46
N MET A 136 7.19 -11.27 4.46
CA MET A 136 7.04 -10.51 5.70
C MET A 136 5.89 -11.02 6.55
N PHE A 137 4.72 -11.21 5.95
CA PHE A 137 3.54 -11.66 6.66
C PHE A 137 3.71 -13.10 7.19
N GLU A 138 4.31 -13.99 6.40
CA GLU A 138 4.67 -15.36 6.83
C GLU A 138 5.66 -15.38 7.99
N LYS A 139 6.69 -14.53 7.94
CA LYS A 139 7.67 -14.41 9.03
C LYS A 139 7.04 -13.83 10.30
N LEU A 140 6.11 -12.88 10.17
CA LEU A 140 5.36 -12.33 11.30
C LEU A 140 4.43 -13.38 11.92
N GLU A 141 3.83 -14.25 11.12
CA GLU A 141 2.95 -15.33 11.58
C GLU A 141 3.76 -16.41 12.32
N SER A 142 4.86 -16.85 11.70
CA SER A 142 5.79 -17.86 12.25
C SER A 142 6.73 -17.34 13.34
N ASN A 143 6.70 -16.04 13.64
CA ASN A 143 7.60 -15.38 14.59
C ASN A 143 9.09 -15.57 14.27
N THR A 144 9.45 -15.54 13.00
CA THR A 144 10.83 -15.72 12.53
C THR A 144 11.50 -14.38 12.19
N SER A 145 12.82 -14.35 12.25
CA SER A 145 13.61 -13.14 11.99
C SER A 145 13.86 -12.89 10.50
N PHE A 146 14.16 -11.64 10.18
CA PHE A 146 14.62 -11.20 8.86
C PHE A 146 16.15 -11.09 8.87
N THR A 147 16.79 -11.45 7.76
CA THR A 147 18.22 -11.18 7.56
C THR A 147 18.43 -9.68 7.26
N SER A 148 19.63 -9.17 7.51
CA SER A 148 19.96 -7.78 7.20
C SER A 148 19.84 -7.47 5.70
N GLU A 149 20.25 -8.41 4.85
CA GLU A 149 20.12 -8.30 3.39
C GLU A 149 18.66 -8.12 2.97
N TRP A 150 17.77 -8.95 3.54
CA TRP A 150 16.34 -8.85 3.27
C TRP A 150 15.77 -7.50 3.71
N ILE A 151 16.13 -7.04 4.92
CA ILE A 151 15.67 -5.75 5.45
C ILE A 151 16.12 -4.61 4.54
N ASN A 152 17.37 -4.62 4.10
CA ASN A 152 17.92 -3.59 3.24
C ASN A 152 17.19 -3.53 1.90
N LYS A 153 17.01 -4.69 1.26
CA LYS A 153 16.30 -4.80 -0.01
C LYS A 153 14.83 -4.36 0.09
N PHE A 154 14.13 -4.80 1.14
CA PHE A 154 12.75 -4.40 1.38
C PHE A 154 12.64 -2.88 1.59
N SER A 155 13.53 -2.33 2.42
CA SER A 155 13.56 -0.90 2.73
C SER A 155 13.85 -0.09 1.47
N GLU A 156 14.82 -0.50 0.65
CA GLU A 156 15.14 0.17 -0.60
C GLU A 156 13.92 0.23 -1.54
N LEU A 157 13.31 -0.92 -1.83
CA LEU A 157 12.11 -0.99 -2.68
C LEU A 157 10.95 -0.19 -2.11
N LEU A 158 10.72 -0.27 -0.79
CA LEU A 158 9.67 0.49 -0.12
C LEU A 158 9.89 2.00 -0.25
N ASN A 159 11.10 2.50 0.00
CA ASN A 159 11.39 3.93 -0.10
C ASN A 159 11.39 4.44 -1.55
N ILE A 160 11.67 3.58 -2.52
CA ILE A 160 11.54 3.92 -3.95
C ILE A 160 10.06 4.03 -4.35
N LEU A 161 9.20 3.13 -3.87
CA LEU A 161 7.83 2.98 -4.38
C LEU A 161 6.76 3.68 -3.55
N ILE A 162 7.03 4.01 -2.29
CA ILE A 162 6.09 4.75 -1.46
C ILE A 162 6.04 6.20 -1.92
N GLU A 163 4.82 6.70 -2.12
CA GLU A 163 4.60 8.11 -2.43
C GLU A 163 5.04 8.97 -1.22
N PRO A 164 6.04 9.85 -1.36
CA PRO A 164 6.62 10.57 -0.23
C PRO A 164 5.61 11.38 0.58
N SER A 165 4.63 11.98 -0.10
CA SER A 165 3.56 12.75 0.53
C SER A 165 2.67 11.93 1.47
N LEU A 166 2.64 10.60 1.31
CA LEU A 166 1.88 9.70 2.18
C LEU A 166 2.66 9.25 3.42
N ILE A 167 4.00 9.39 3.45
CA ILE A 167 4.84 8.91 4.56
C ILE A 167 4.37 9.39 5.94
N PRO A 168 4.00 10.68 6.16
CA PRO A 168 3.51 11.13 7.46
C PRO A 168 2.32 10.31 7.97
N TYR A 169 1.41 9.93 7.08
CA TYR A 169 0.24 9.11 7.43
C TYR A 169 0.61 7.67 7.73
N TYR A 170 1.56 7.09 6.98
CA TYR A 170 2.07 5.75 7.27
C TYR A 170 2.71 5.68 8.66
N ARG A 171 3.45 6.71 9.08
CA ARG A 171 4.03 6.77 10.42
C ARG A 171 2.97 6.79 11.53
N VAL A 172 1.83 7.43 11.30
CA VAL A 172 0.70 7.42 12.24
C VAL A 172 0.07 6.03 12.34
N PHE A 173 -0.15 5.35 11.21
CA PHE A 173 -0.83 4.05 11.19
C PHE A 173 0.08 2.87 11.56
N GLY A 174 1.38 2.99 11.31
CA GLY A 174 2.33 1.90 11.32
C GLY A 174 3.66 2.23 11.99
N GLY A 175 3.66 3.00 13.08
CA GLY A 175 4.86 3.53 13.74
C GLY A 175 6.06 2.59 13.75
N LYS A 176 5.93 1.39 14.35
CA LYS A 176 7.02 0.39 14.42
C LYS A 176 7.50 -0.11 13.05
N PHE A 177 6.57 -0.28 12.11
CA PHE A 177 6.91 -0.69 10.74
C PHE A 177 7.70 0.41 10.03
N CYS A 178 7.22 1.65 10.14
CA CYS A 178 7.85 2.81 9.52
C CYS A 178 9.20 3.17 10.15
N GLU A 179 9.34 3.04 11.47
CA GLU A 179 10.63 3.21 12.17
C GLU A 179 11.70 2.23 11.68
N ARG A 180 11.29 1.03 11.27
CA ARG A 180 12.19 -0.02 10.83
C ARG A 180 12.57 0.08 9.36
N PHE A 181 11.62 0.41 8.48
CA PHE A 181 11.79 0.24 7.03
C PHE A 181 11.75 1.55 6.23
N LEU A 182 11.23 2.65 6.77
CA LEU A 182 11.24 3.95 6.09
C LEU A 182 12.44 4.78 6.52
N ALA A 183 13.08 5.45 5.56
CA ALA A 183 14.17 6.39 5.84
C ALA A 183 13.71 7.46 6.83
N LYS A 184 14.58 7.90 7.73
CA LYS A 184 14.28 9.01 8.63
C LYS A 184 14.19 10.29 7.80
N SER A 185 13.04 10.95 7.87
CA SER A 185 12.77 12.28 7.31
C SER A 185 13.31 13.36 8.23
#